data_AF-A0A373FPF1-F1
#
_entry.id   AF-A0A373FPF1-F1
#
_cell.length_a   1.000
_cell.length_b   1.000
_cell.length_c   1.000
_cell.angle_alpha   90.00
_cell.angle_beta   90.00
_cell.angle_gamma   90.00
#
_symmetry.space_group_name_H-M   'P 1'
#
loop_
_entity.id
_entity.type
_entity.pdbx_description
1 polymer ?
#
loop_
_entity_poly.entity_id
_entity_poly.type
_entity_poly.pdbx_seq_one_letter_code
_entity_poly.pdbx_strand_id
1 'polypeptide(L)'
;MANRSYLYSTNIAPGPDAVAQGRKLIGISEYAYDIPIVFKLLLSASTRTCPSSIWSSDEDMALIGDYDAGVARLQDFFAQIKEPAAQPMMAEALEFLRRPENRNPFFVLECGEIFEMMDTPIGEQNQQLLGQIQNLQPEIDTALQSAQKLGTPAPATPQSAPKKPGLLARLFGFDSPAPPARPAPDPMQPIRALGLGLWSNYLYFDFSDANAAVDKA
;
A
#
# COMPACT_ATOMS: atom_id res chain seq x y z
N MET A 1 -11.77 12.25 5.44
CA MET A 1 -11.58 10.84 5.03
C MET A 1 -10.50 10.83 3.97
N ALA A 2 -9.65 9.81 3.95
CA ALA A 2 -8.62 9.63 2.94
C ALA A 2 -8.99 8.39 2.12
N ASN A 3 -8.93 8.48 0.79
CA ASN A 3 -9.10 7.35 -0.13
C ASN A 3 -7.98 6.33 0.12
N ARG A 4 -8.32 5.05 0.23
CA ARG A 4 -7.40 3.99 0.63
C ARG A 4 -7.44 2.78 -0.29
N SER A 5 -6.31 2.08 -0.34
CA SER A 5 -6.24 0.68 -0.74
C SER A 5 -6.36 -0.22 0.49
N TYR A 6 -7.10 -1.31 0.36
CA TYR A 6 -7.39 -2.26 1.44
C TYR A 6 -6.84 -3.63 1.10
N LEU A 7 -5.96 -4.16 1.96
CA LEU A 7 -5.42 -5.50 1.88
C LEU A 7 -5.98 -6.34 3.03
N TYR A 8 -6.57 -7.47 2.71
CA TYR A 8 -7.07 -8.42 3.68
C TYR A 8 -6.82 -9.86 3.22
N SER A 9 -7.04 -10.82 4.11
CA SER A 9 -6.99 -12.24 3.80
C SER A 9 -8.35 -12.89 3.95
N THR A 10 -8.59 -13.95 3.17
CA THR A 10 -9.87 -14.67 3.18
C THR A 10 -9.70 -16.16 2.91
N ASN A 11 -10.52 -16.97 3.56
CA ASN A 11 -10.58 -18.42 3.35
C ASN A 11 -11.30 -18.81 2.06
N ILE A 12 -12.14 -17.93 1.53
CA ILE A 12 -12.97 -18.17 0.35
C ILE A 12 -12.83 -16.97 -0.58
N ALA A 13 -12.65 -17.22 -1.87
CA ALA A 13 -12.57 -16.17 -2.87
C ALA A 13 -13.88 -15.34 -2.84
N PRO A 14 -13.81 -14.00 -2.93
CA PRO A 14 -15.01 -13.16 -3.03
C PRO A 14 -15.92 -13.60 -4.18
N GLY A 15 -17.23 -13.57 -3.93
CA GLY A 15 -18.26 -13.97 -4.87
C GLY A 15 -19.63 -14.12 -4.21
N PRO A 16 -20.71 -14.32 -5.00
CA PRO A 16 -22.08 -14.33 -4.50
C PRO A 16 -22.34 -15.33 -3.38
N ASP A 17 -21.74 -16.52 -3.47
CA ASP A 17 -21.96 -17.61 -2.53
C ASP A 17 -20.99 -17.58 -1.34
N ALA A 18 -20.01 -16.66 -1.32
CA ALA A 18 -18.91 -16.72 -0.37
C ALA A 18 -19.39 -16.62 1.09
N VAL A 19 -20.39 -15.76 1.35
CA VAL A 19 -20.98 -15.62 2.70
C VAL A 19 -21.65 -16.93 3.13
N ALA A 20 -22.47 -17.53 2.26
CA ALA A 20 -23.15 -18.79 2.54
C ALA A 20 -22.18 -19.97 2.74
N GLN A 21 -20.98 -19.90 2.16
CA GLN A 21 -19.92 -20.89 2.33
C GLN A 21 -19.06 -20.66 3.59
N GLY A 22 -19.38 -19.65 4.40
CA GLY A 22 -18.66 -19.36 5.64
C GLY A 22 -17.37 -18.56 5.44
N ARG A 23 -17.40 -17.56 4.56
CA ARG A 23 -16.28 -16.64 4.32
C ARG A 23 -15.86 -15.91 5.60
N LYS A 24 -14.57 -15.93 5.90
CA LYS A 24 -13.91 -15.18 6.97
C LYS A 24 -12.99 -14.15 6.34
N LEU A 25 -13.12 -12.90 6.78
CA LEU A 25 -12.29 -11.79 6.34
C LEU A 25 -11.42 -11.31 7.49
N ILE A 26 -10.11 -11.22 7.28
CA ILE A 26 -9.15 -10.73 8.27
C ILE A 26 -8.33 -9.59 7.67
N GLY A 27 -8.40 -8.41 8.27
CA GLY A 27 -7.60 -7.27 7.85
C GLY A 27 -6.10 -7.58 7.86
N ILE A 28 -5.37 -7.01 6.91
CA ILE A 28 -3.91 -7.11 6.88
C ILE A 28 -3.27 -5.73 6.92
N SER A 29 -3.70 -4.82 6.03
CA SER A 29 -3.15 -3.48 5.95
C SER A 29 -4.04 -2.56 5.12
N GLU A 30 -3.90 -1.25 5.31
CA GLU A 30 -4.50 -0.24 4.44
C GLU A 30 -3.53 0.90 4.19
N TYR A 31 -3.59 1.50 3.01
CA TYR A 31 -2.67 2.55 2.61
C TYR A 31 -3.42 3.72 1.96
N ALA A 32 -3.15 4.93 2.44
CA ALA A 32 -3.83 6.13 1.95
C ALA A 32 -3.22 6.63 0.63
N TYR A 33 -4.08 6.99 -0.32
CA TYR A 33 -3.79 7.66 -1.58
C TYR A 33 -2.86 6.93 -2.55
N ASP A 34 -2.51 5.67 -2.29
CA ASP A 34 -1.64 4.88 -3.16
C ASP A 34 -1.85 3.36 -2.95
N ILE A 35 -1.27 2.56 -3.85
CA ILE A 35 -1.21 1.10 -3.81
C ILE A 35 0.26 0.69 -3.70
N PRO A 36 0.77 0.45 -2.48
CA PRO A 36 2.20 0.23 -2.27
C PRO A 36 2.69 -1.10 -2.86
N ILE A 37 3.98 -1.15 -3.25
CA ILE A 37 4.58 -2.34 -3.86
C ILE A 37 4.46 -3.60 -2.98
N VAL A 38 4.48 -3.46 -1.66
CA VAL A 38 4.32 -4.60 -0.74
C VAL A 38 2.95 -5.26 -0.93
N PHE A 39 1.88 -4.50 -1.18
CA PHE A 39 0.55 -5.09 -1.45
C PHE A 39 0.55 -5.84 -2.78
N LYS A 40 1.19 -5.25 -3.81
CA LYS A 40 1.33 -5.87 -5.13
C LYS A 40 2.16 -7.15 -5.08
N LEU A 41 3.26 -7.17 -4.31
CA LEU A 41 4.09 -8.36 -4.09
C LEU A 41 3.31 -9.49 -3.42
N LEU A 42 2.54 -9.18 -2.36
CA LEU A 42 1.70 -10.15 -1.67
C LEU A 42 0.61 -10.73 -2.59
N LEU A 43 0.10 -9.95 -3.54
CA LEU A 43 -0.88 -10.42 -4.53
C LEU A 43 -0.28 -11.15 -5.72
N SER A 44 1.03 -11.03 -5.97
CA SER A 44 1.68 -11.43 -7.24
C SER A 44 1.66 -12.93 -7.57
N ALA A 45 1.31 -13.79 -6.60
CA ALA A 45 1.20 -15.21 -6.82
C ALA A 45 -0.22 -15.59 -7.28
N SER A 46 -0.33 -16.13 -8.50
CA SER A 46 -1.60 -16.58 -9.09
C SER A 46 -2.68 -15.49 -9.14
N THR A 47 -2.26 -14.23 -9.37
CA THR A 47 -3.15 -13.07 -9.35
C THR A 47 -4.22 -13.14 -10.43
N ARG A 48 -5.45 -12.82 -10.05
CA ARG A 48 -6.58 -12.65 -10.97
C ARG A 48 -7.57 -11.62 -10.42
N THR A 49 -8.49 -11.19 -11.26
CA THR A 49 -9.63 -10.38 -10.79
C THR A 49 -10.64 -11.23 -10.02
N CYS A 50 -11.42 -10.57 -9.18
CA CYS A 50 -12.58 -11.13 -8.49
C CYS A 50 -13.59 -10.04 -8.12
N PRO A 51 -14.82 -10.42 -7.74
CA PRO A 51 -15.80 -9.51 -7.17
C PRO A 51 -15.28 -8.81 -5.92
N SER A 52 -15.83 -7.64 -5.61
CA SER A 52 -15.54 -6.94 -4.36
C SER A 52 -16.30 -7.55 -3.18
N SER A 53 -15.69 -7.53 -2.00
CA SER A 53 -16.37 -7.80 -0.73
C SER A 53 -16.84 -6.52 -0.03
N ILE A 54 -16.36 -5.35 -0.45
CA ILE A 54 -16.62 -4.04 0.16
C ILE A 54 -17.73 -3.28 -0.58
N TRP A 55 -17.72 -3.32 -1.91
CA TRP A 55 -18.63 -2.57 -2.78
C TRP A 55 -19.49 -3.51 -3.62
N SER A 56 -20.74 -3.10 -3.85
CA SER A 56 -21.63 -3.79 -4.78
C SER A 56 -21.36 -3.30 -6.19
N SER A 57 -20.92 -4.21 -7.07
CA SER A 57 -20.67 -3.94 -8.48
C SER A 57 -20.95 -5.19 -9.30
N ASP A 58 -21.41 -5.00 -10.54
CA ASP A 58 -21.58 -6.08 -11.51
C ASP A 58 -20.24 -6.47 -12.19
N GLU A 59 -19.20 -5.65 -12.00
CA GLU A 59 -17.84 -5.87 -12.52
C GLU A 59 -16.88 -6.34 -11.42
N ASP A 60 -15.91 -7.18 -11.80
CA ASP A 60 -14.77 -7.49 -10.95
C ASP A 60 -13.92 -6.24 -10.70
N MET A 61 -13.90 -5.78 -9.44
CA MET A 61 -13.17 -4.57 -9.04
C MET A 61 -12.13 -4.81 -7.93
N ALA A 62 -11.89 -6.08 -7.60
CA ALA A 62 -10.86 -6.50 -6.65
C ALA A 62 -9.85 -7.43 -7.33
N LEU A 63 -8.69 -7.61 -6.70
CA LEU A 63 -7.69 -8.61 -7.08
C LEU A 63 -7.50 -9.62 -5.97
N ILE A 64 -7.27 -10.88 -6.33
CA ILE A 64 -7.02 -11.98 -5.41
C ILE A 64 -5.75 -12.75 -5.81
N GLY A 65 -5.01 -13.22 -4.82
CA GLY A 65 -3.78 -14.00 -5.01
C GLY A 65 -3.59 -15.03 -3.89
N ASP A 66 -2.69 -15.97 -4.11
CA ASP A 66 -2.34 -17.01 -3.13
C ASP A 66 -1.55 -16.40 -1.96
N TYR A 67 -1.99 -16.67 -0.74
CA TYR A 67 -1.41 -16.06 0.45
C TYR A 67 0.03 -16.48 0.70
N ASP A 68 0.27 -17.80 0.79
CA ASP A 68 1.57 -18.32 1.21
C ASP A 68 2.63 -18.04 0.15
N ALA A 69 2.28 -18.21 -1.12
CA ALA A 69 3.15 -17.87 -2.23
C ALA A 69 3.40 -16.36 -2.29
N GLY A 70 2.40 -15.52 -1.99
CA GLY A 70 2.55 -14.07 -1.86
C GLY A 70 3.54 -13.67 -0.76
N VAL A 71 3.44 -14.27 0.43
CA VAL A 71 4.38 -14.06 1.54
C VAL A 71 5.79 -14.50 1.15
N ALA A 72 5.93 -15.62 0.43
CA ALA A 72 7.23 -16.06 -0.08
C ALA A 72 7.85 -15.05 -1.06
N ARG A 73 7.05 -14.48 -1.98
CA ARG A 73 7.51 -13.41 -2.90
C ARG A 73 7.98 -12.17 -2.15
N LEU A 74 7.26 -11.76 -1.11
CA LEU A 74 7.67 -10.64 -0.26
C LEU A 74 8.98 -10.94 0.48
N GLN A 75 9.14 -12.16 1.00
CA GLN A 75 10.37 -12.58 1.66
C GLN A 75 11.57 -12.56 0.69
N ASP A 76 11.40 -13.04 -0.54
CA ASP A 76 12.45 -13.00 -1.58
C ASP A 76 12.84 -11.56 -1.94
N PHE A 77 11.87 -10.64 -1.98
CA PHE A 77 12.12 -9.22 -2.16
C PHE A 77 12.92 -8.63 -0.99
N PHE A 78 12.50 -8.87 0.26
CA PHE A 78 13.21 -8.38 1.45
C PHE A 78 14.64 -8.92 1.55
N ALA A 79 14.89 -10.15 1.12
CA ALA A 79 16.24 -10.73 1.11
C ALA A 79 17.24 -9.92 0.25
N GLN A 80 16.74 -9.14 -0.71
CA GLN A 80 17.55 -8.27 -1.58
C GLN A 80 17.83 -6.89 -0.96
N ILE A 81 17.07 -6.47 0.07
CA ILE A 81 17.27 -5.21 0.77
C ILE A 81 18.35 -5.39 1.85
N LYS A 82 19.50 -4.74 1.66
CA LYS A 82 20.66 -4.85 2.58
C LYS A 82 20.74 -3.75 3.64
N GLU A 83 19.85 -2.77 3.58
CA GLU A 83 19.83 -1.63 4.49
C GLU A 83 19.51 -2.09 5.93
N PRO A 84 20.44 -1.94 6.91
CA PRO A 84 20.21 -2.38 8.28
C PRO A 84 19.02 -1.67 8.95
N ALA A 85 18.80 -0.38 8.65
CA ALA A 85 17.70 0.38 9.25
C ALA A 85 16.31 -0.14 8.81
N ALA A 86 16.22 -0.85 7.68
CA ALA A 86 14.97 -1.42 7.18
C ALA A 86 14.62 -2.77 7.85
N GLN A 87 15.61 -3.48 8.41
CA GLN A 87 15.44 -4.85 8.90
C GLN A 87 14.35 -5.00 9.96
N PRO A 88 14.20 -4.10 10.96
CA PRO A 88 13.14 -4.22 11.95
C PRO A 88 11.73 -4.18 11.35
N MET A 89 11.48 -3.27 10.39
CA MET A 89 10.18 -3.14 9.74
C MET A 89 9.85 -4.36 8.84
N MET A 90 10.86 -4.92 8.17
CA MET A 90 10.70 -6.13 7.36
C MET A 90 10.45 -7.37 8.22
N ALA A 91 11.14 -7.48 9.36
CA ALA A 91 10.92 -8.55 10.33
C ALA A 91 9.52 -8.49 10.94
N GLU A 92 9.07 -7.30 11.35
CA GLU A 92 7.72 -7.05 11.85
C GLU A 92 6.65 -7.47 10.83
N ALA A 93 6.83 -7.09 9.56
CA ALA A 93 5.94 -7.48 8.48
C ALA A 93 5.81 -9.00 8.35
N LEU A 94 6.94 -9.72 8.28
CA LEU A 94 6.94 -11.17 8.15
C LEU A 94 6.41 -11.86 9.41
N GLU A 95 6.67 -11.33 10.60
CA GLU A 95 6.09 -11.84 11.84
C GLU A 95 4.58 -11.74 11.80
N PHE A 96 4.04 -10.55 11.50
CA PHE A 96 2.61 -10.31 11.41
C PHE A 96 1.92 -11.23 10.40
N LEU A 97 2.47 -11.35 9.18
CA LEU A 97 1.89 -12.18 8.11
C LEU A 97 1.98 -13.69 8.39
N ARG A 98 2.87 -14.14 9.29
CA ARG A 98 3.00 -15.56 9.64
C ARG A 98 2.19 -15.98 10.85
N ARG A 99 1.50 -15.04 11.50
CA ARG A 99 0.59 -15.35 12.60
C ARG A 99 -0.54 -16.26 12.10
N PRO A 100 -0.81 -17.41 12.75
CA PRO A 100 -1.84 -18.34 12.30
C PRO A 100 -3.22 -17.70 12.09
N GLU A 101 -3.59 -16.73 12.92
CA GLU A 101 -4.84 -15.97 12.83
C GLU A 101 -4.95 -15.07 11.59
N ASN A 102 -3.81 -14.68 11.00
CA ASN A 102 -3.74 -13.82 9.83
C ASN A 102 -3.65 -14.60 8.52
N ARG A 103 -3.37 -15.90 8.61
CA ARG A 103 -3.11 -16.77 7.46
C ARG A 103 -4.41 -17.40 6.98
N ASN A 104 -4.73 -17.13 5.73
CA ASN A 104 -5.81 -17.79 4.99
C ASN A 104 -5.30 -18.22 3.61
N PRO A 105 -6.04 -19.04 2.85
CA PRO A 105 -5.71 -19.38 1.46
C PRO A 105 -5.39 -18.19 0.54
N PHE A 106 -6.07 -17.04 0.73
CA PHE A 106 -5.97 -15.93 -0.22
C PHE A 106 -5.66 -14.60 0.46
N PHE A 107 -4.92 -13.75 -0.26
CA PHE A 107 -4.97 -12.30 -0.10
C PHE A 107 -5.97 -11.70 -1.10
N VAL A 108 -6.63 -10.61 -0.70
CA VAL A 108 -7.46 -9.77 -1.57
C VAL A 108 -7.06 -8.31 -1.41
N LEU A 109 -6.94 -7.62 -2.55
CA LEU A 109 -6.65 -6.20 -2.64
C LEU A 109 -7.85 -5.48 -3.27
N GLU A 110 -8.33 -4.46 -2.57
CA GLU A 110 -9.49 -3.66 -2.93
C GLU A 110 -9.14 -2.18 -2.98
N CYS A 111 -9.30 -1.57 -4.16
CA CYS A 111 -8.79 -0.23 -4.46
C CYS A 111 -9.88 0.72 -4.96
N GLY A 112 -11.16 0.43 -4.71
CA GLY A 112 -12.31 1.22 -5.20
C GLY A 112 -12.17 2.71 -4.92
N GLU A 113 -11.82 3.10 -3.69
CA GLU A 113 -11.61 4.51 -3.34
C GLU A 113 -10.43 5.16 -4.08
N ILE A 114 -9.35 4.41 -4.35
CA ILE A 114 -8.22 4.92 -5.15
C ILE A 114 -8.65 5.10 -6.60
N PHE A 115 -9.43 4.16 -7.14
CA PHE A 115 -9.91 4.24 -8.50
C PHE A 115 -10.88 5.41 -8.71
N GLU A 116 -11.71 5.75 -7.72
CA GLU A 116 -12.58 6.93 -7.76
C GLU A 116 -11.84 8.27 -7.86
N MET A 117 -10.54 8.30 -7.55
CA MET A 117 -9.73 9.52 -7.69
C MET A 117 -9.36 9.83 -9.16
N MET A 118 -9.64 8.90 -10.07
CA MET A 118 -9.24 8.96 -11.47
C MET A 118 -10.46 8.97 -12.38
N ASP A 119 -10.34 9.55 -13.58
CA ASP A 119 -11.43 9.60 -14.55
C ASP A 119 -11.63 8.28 -15.34
N THR A 120 -10.72 7.32 -15.19
CA THR A 120 -10.76 6.02 -15.87
C THR A 120 -11.83 5.11 -15.26
N PRO A 121 -12.60 4.32 -16.03
CA PRO A 121 -13.55 3.36 -15.45
C PRO A 121 -12.90 2.38 -14.49
N ILE A 122 -13.58 2.03 -13.39
CA ILE A 122 -13.03 1.19 -12.33
C ILE A 122 -12.57 -0.19 -12.85
N GLY A 123 -13.39 -0.87 -13.67
CA GLY A 123 -13.01 -2.15 -14.26
C GLY A 123 -11.73 -2.07 -15.09
N GLU A 124 -11.53 -0.98 -15.85
CA GLU A 124 -10.30 -0.75 -16.59
C GLU A 124 -9.10 -0.50 -15.67
N GLN A 125 -9.26 0.32 -14.62
CA GLN A 125 -8.19 0.54 -13.64
C GLN A 125 -7.78 -0.77 -12.92
N ASN A 126 -8.76 -1.63 -12.58
CA ASN A 126 -8.48 -2.93 -11.97
C ASN A 126 -7.69 -3.86 -12.91
N GLN A 127 -8.03 -3.87 -14.21
CA GLN A 127 -7.27 -4.62 -15.22
C GLN A 127 -5.87 -4.06 -15.44
N GLN A 128 -5.70 -2.73 -15.41
CA GLN A 128 -4.39 -2.10 -15.48
C GLN A 128 -3.53 -2.48 -14.27
N LEU A 129 -4.09 -2.48 -13.06
CA LEU A 129 -3.41 -2.93 -11.85
C LEU A 129 -3.03 -4.41 -11.92
N LEU A 130 -3.92 -5.28 -12.41
CA LEU A 130 -3.59 -6.68 -12.66
C LEU A 130 -2.38 -6.82 -13.59
N GLY A 131 -2.37 -6.07 -14.71
CA GLY A 131 -1.26 -6.05 -15.65
C GLY A 131 0.06 -5.57 -15.03
N GLN A 132 0.01 -4.59 -14.12
CA GLN A 132 1.18 -4.15 -13.35
C GLN A 132 1.69 -5.24 -12.41
N ILE A 133 0.80 -5.92 -11.67
CA ILE A 133 1.18 -7.00 -10.75
C ILE A 133 1.77 -8.20 -11.52
N GLN A 134 1.21 -8.54 -12.67
CA GLN A 134 1.74 -9.61 -13.53
C GLN A 134 3.12 -9.27 -14.11
N ASN A 135 3.45 -7.98 -14.22
CA ASN A 135 4.72 -7.48 -14.75
C ASN A 135 5.47 -6.61 -13.71
N LEU A 136 5.55 -7.07 -12.47
CA LEU A 136 5.97 -6.25 -11.32
C LEU A 136 7.48 -5.91 -11.28
N GLN A 137 8.32 -6.58 -12.10
CA GLN A 137 9.78 -6.44 -12.05
C GLN A 137 10.30 -4.99 -12.14
N PRO A 138 9.79 -4.10 -13.01
CA PRO A 138 10.25 -2.71 -13.06
C PRO A 138 10.01 -1.93 -11.77
N GLU A 139 8.91 -2.23 -11.08
CA GLU A 139 8.59 -1.61 -9.78
C GLU A 139 9.51 -2.16 -8.68
N ILE A 140 9.79 -3.48 -8.70
CA ILE A 140 10.77 -4.12 -7.81
C ILE A 140 12.15 -3.47 -7.96
N ASP A 141 12.62 -3.32 -9.19
CA ASP A 141 13.94 -2.73 -9.47
C ASP A 141 14.00 -1.28 -8.95
N THR A 142 12.94 -0.51 -9.16
CA THR A 142 12.82 0.87 -8.67
C THR A 142 12.83 0.94 -7.14
N ALA A 143 12.10 0.04 -6.49
CA ALA A 143 12.02 -0.05 -5.04
C ALA A 143 13.37 -0.44 -4.42
N LEU A 144 14.06 -1.44 -4.99
CA LEU A 144 15.40 -1.85 -4.54
C LEU A 144 16.42 -0.73 -4.69
N GLN A 145 16.43 -0.03 -5.84
CA GLN A 145 17.31 1.12 -6.05
C GLN A 145 17.04 2.24 -5.05
N SER A 146 15.78 2.45 -4.67
CA SER A 146 15.39 3.49 -3.72
C SER A 146 15.78 3.11 -2.29
N ALA A 147 15.57 1.85 -1.90
CA ALA A 147 15.95 1.33 -0.59
C ALA A 147 17.48 1.32 -0.38
N GLN A 148 18.26 1.10 -1.43
CA GLN A 148 19.73 1.12 -1.37
C GLN A 148 20.33 2.53 -1.26
N LYS A 149 19.56 3.57 -1.59
CA LYS A 149 19.98 4.98 -1.47
C LYS A 149 19.80 5.55 -0.07
N LEU A 150 19.26 4.77 0.88
CA LEU A 150 19.26 5.15 2.30
C LEU A 150 20.70 5.40 2.74
N GLY A 151 20.99 6.61 3.21
CA GLY A 151 22.32 7.00 3.67
C GLY A 151 23.19 7.76 2.64
N THR A 152 22.80 7.84 1.38
CA THR A 152 23.40 8.86 0.48
C THR A 152 22.69 10.19 0.72
N PRO A 153 23.40 11.26 1.16
CA PRO A 153 22.82 12.59 1.16
C PRO A 153 22.31 12.87 -0.25
N ALA A 154 21.06 13.31 -0.37
CA ALA A 154 20.59 13.86 -1.64
C ALA A 154 21.63 14.91 -2.09
N PRO A 155 22.09 14.89 -3.36
CA PRO A 155 22.95 15.96 -3.84
C PRO A 155 22.24 17.27 -3.50
N ALA A 156 22.90 18.11 -2.70
CA ALA A 156 22.36 19.38 -2.30
C ALA A 156 21.93 20.09 -3.57
N THR A 157 20.62 20.17 -3.81
CA THR A 157 20.10 21.07 -4.82
C THR A 157 20.67 22.42 -4.42
N PRO A 158 21.46 23.10 -5.27
CA PRO A 158 21.97 24.40 -4.92
C PRO A 158 20.76 25.27 -4.60
N GLN A 159 20.60 25.57 -3.31
CA GLN A 159 19.61 26.52 -2.85
C GLN A 159 19.91 27.78 -3.64
N SER A 160 18.97 28.19 -4.48
CA SER A 160 19.05 29.49 -5.11
C SER A 160 19.20 30.48 -3.97
N ALA A 161 20.36 31.16 -3.92
CA ALA A 161 20.65 32.13 -2.89
C ALA A 161 19.45 33.06 -2.72
N PRO A 162 19.07 33.42 -1.48
CA PRO A 162 17.90 34.25 -1.24
C PRO A 162 18.02 35.51 -2.11
N LYS A 163 17.05 35.71 -3.01
CA LYS A 163 17.00 36.90 -3.85
C LYS A 163 17.01 38.09 -2.90
N LYS A 164 18.04 38.93 -3.02
CA LYS A 164 18.14 40.18 -2.23
C LYS A 164 16.80 40.91 -2.35
N PRO A 165 16.22 41.40 -1.24
CA PRO A 165 14.94 42.08 -1.29
C PRO A 165 15.03 43.27 -2.24
N GLY A 166 14.07 43.37 -3.17
CA GLY A 166 13.97 44.48 -4.11
C GLY A 166 13.82 45.81 -3.35
N LEU A 167 14.35 46.88 -3.93
CA LEU A 167 14.44 48.22 -3.32
C LEU A 167 13.10 48.77 -2.77
N LEU A 168 11.95 48.29 -3.28
CA LEU A 168 10.61 48.67 -2.81
C LEU A 168 10.24 48.09 -1.44
N ALA A 169 10.78 46.92 -1.05
CA ALA A 169 10.48 46.29 0.25
C ALA A 169 11.07 47.07 1.44
N ARG A 170 12.14 47.85 1.21
CA ARG A 170 12.78 48.69 2.24
C ARG A 170 11.99 49.96 2.58
N LEU A 171 11.06 50.40 1.72
CA LEU A 171 10.30 51.65 1.96
C LEU A 171 9.00 51.45 2.73
N PHE A 172 8.45 50.23 2.80
CA PHE A 172 7.11 49.99 3.35
C PHE A 172 7.07 49.09 4.59
N GLY A 173 8.21 48.74 5.19
CA GLY A 173 8.27 48.10 6.50
C GLY A 173 7.57 46.73 6.62
N PHE A 174 7.31 46.04 5.51
CA PHE A 174 6.82 44.67 5.54
C PHE A 174 7.99 43.71 5.74
N ASP A 175 8.27 43.36 7.00
CA ASP A 175 9.06 42.18 7.31
C ASP A 175 8.25 40.95 6.90
N SER A 176 8.61 40.33 5.77
CA SER A 176 8.09 39.01 5.43
C SER A 176 8.65 38.02 6.46
N PRO A 177 7.79 37.35 7.26
CA PRO A 177 8.27 36.28 8.12
C PRO A 177 8.96 35.22 7.26
N ALA A 178 10.13 34.77 7.69
CA ALA A 178 10.83 33.68 7.02
C ALA A 178 9.86 32.48 6.89
N PRO A 179 9.75 31.86 5.70
CA PRO A 179 8.94 30.66 5.57
C PRO A 179 9.44 29.61 6.57
N PRO A 180 8.54 28.83 7.19
CA PRO A 180 8.93 27.81 8.15
C PRO A 180 9.97 26.88 7.49
N ALA A 181 11.05 26.60 8.21
CA ALA A 181 12.09 25.69 7.74
C ALA A 181 11.41 24.36 7.35
N ARG A 182 11.61 23.92 6.11
CA ARG A 182 11.09 22.64 5.64
C ARG A 182 11.68 21.55 6.54
N PRO A 183 10.86 20.61 7.07
CA PRO A 183 11.39 19.50 7.86
C PRO A 183 12.51 18.80 7.09
N ALA A 184 13.56 18.39 7.80
CA ALA A 184 14.60 17.57 7.20
C ALA A 184 13.96 16.33 6.55
N PRO A 185 14.47 15.86 5.39
CA PRO A 185 13.95 14.65 4.76
C PRO A 185 14.02 13.47 5.74
N ASP A 186 12.91 12.75 5.95
CA ASP A 186 12.90 11.53 6.75
C ASP A 186 13.74 10.46 6.01
N PRO A 187 14.88 10.03 6.55
CA PRO A 187 15.73 9.04 5.88
C PRO A 187 15.03 7.69 5.70
N MET A 188 13.99 7.39 6.50
CA MET A 188 13.20 6.16 6.37
C MET A 188 12.04 6.26 5.38
N GLN A 189 11.80 7.44 4.78
CA GLN A 189 10.70 7.64 3.84
C GLN A 189 10.69 6.63 2.67
N PRO A 190 11.83 6.27 2.04
CA PRO A 190 11.84 5.27 0.98
C PRO A 190 11.40 3.88 1.45
N ILE A 191 11.72 3.50 2.70
CA ILE A 191 11.32 2.22 3.29
C ILE A 191 9.84 2.24 3.67
N ARG A 192 9.35 3.34 4.26
CA ARG A 192 7.93 3.50 4.58
C ARG A 192 7.05 3.51 3.33
N ALA A 193 7.54 4.14 2.26
CA ALA A 193 6.87 4.19 0.96
C ALA A 193 6.69 2.82 0.30
N LEU A 194 7.41 1.78 0.76
CA LEU A 194 7.15 0.40 0.32
C LEU A 194 5.79 -0.12 0.79
N GLY A 195 5.14 0.52 1.78
CA GLY A 195 3.90 0.06 2.40
C GLY A 195 4.10 -0.66 3.73
N LEU A 196 5.24 -0.48 4.40
CA LEU A 196 5.56 -1.13 5.67
C LEU A 196 5.06 -0.32 6.88
N GLY A 197 4.71 -1.03 7.95
CA GLY A 197 4.42 -0.44 9.26
C GLY A 197 2.96 -0.03 9.47
N LEU A 198 2.05 -0.48 8.62
CA LEU A 198 0.60 -0.26 8.71
C LEU A 198 -0.15 -1.61 8.80
N TRP A 199 0.36 -2.53 9.63
CA TRP A 199 -0.21 -3.87 9.79
C TRP A 199 -1.32 -3.88 10.83
N SER A 200 -2.51 -4.36 10.46
CA SER A 200 -3.67 -4.38 11.36
C SER A 200 -4.72 -5.39 10.91
N ASN A 201 -5.31 -6.12 11.87
CA ASN A 201 -6.48 -6.95 11.62
C ASN A 201 -7.79 -6.18 11.55
N TYR A 202 -7.75 -4.90 11.89
CA TYR A 202 -8.87 -3.97 11.80
C TYR A 202 -8.56 -2.95 10.70
N LEU A 203 -9.42 -2.89 9.70
CA LEU A 203 -9.37 -1.88 8.64
C LEU A 203 -10.44 -0.82 8.89
N TYR A 204 -10.36 0.30 8.18
CA TYR A 204 -11.40 1.33 8.20
C TYR A 204 -12.75 0.76 7.74
N PHE A 205 -12.74 -0.12 6.73
CA PHE A 205 -13.87 -1.01 6.48
C PHE A 205 -13.83 -2.15 7.50
N ASP A 206 -14.73 -2.09 8.48
CA ASP A 206 -14.86 -3.11 9.50
C ASP A 206 -15.58 -4.35 8.95
N PHE A 207 -14.91 -5.50 9.01
CA PHE A 207 -15.46 -6.80 8.60
C PHE A 207 -16.17 -7.55 9.72
N SER A 208 -16.30 -6.97 10.92
CA SER A 208 -16.96 -7.60 12.07
C SER A 208 -18.39 -8.02 11.75
N ASP A 209 -19.17 -7.17 11.09
CA ASP A 209 -20.54 -7.50 10.66
C ASP A 209 -20.56 -8.59 9.59
N ALA A 210 -19.61 -8.56 8.65
CA ALA A 210 -19.49 -9.56 7.60
C ALA A 210 -19.18 -10.96 8.16
N ASN A 211 -18.32 -11.02 9.19
CA ASN A 211 -17.99 -12.26 9.87
C ASN A 211 -19.13 -12.73 10.81
N ALA A 212 -19.81 -11.80 11.49
CA ALA A 212 -20.93 -12.14 12.38
C ALA A 212 -22.15 -12.71 11.63
N ALA A 213 -22.32 -12.38 10.35
CA ALA A 213 -23.35 -12.99 9.50
C ALA A 213 -23.10 -14.48 9.24
N VAL A 214 -21.84 -14.92 9.26
CA VAL A 214 -21.46 -16.34 9.08
C VAL A 214 -21.73 -17.15 10.34
N ASP A 215 -21.42 -16.62 11.52
CA ASP A 215 -21.62 -17.36 12.78
C ASP A 215 -23.10 -17.62 13.12
N LYS A 216 -24.03 -16.99 12.38
CA LYS A 216 -25.48 -17.13 12.54
C LYS A 216 -26.14 -18.01 11.48
N ALA A 217 -25.43 -18.38 10.42
CA ALA A 217 -25.92 -19.20 9.31
C ALA A 217 -25.64 -20.68 9.55
#